data_AF-K6GJJ6-F1
#
_entry.id   AF-K6GJJ6-F1
#
_cell.length_a   1.000
_cell.length_b   1.000
_cell.length_c   1.000
_cell.angle_alpha   90.00
_cell.angle_beta   90.00
_cell.angle_gamma   90.00
#
_symmetry.space_group_name_H-M   'P 1'
#
loop_
_entity.id
_entity.type
_entity.pdbx_description
1 polymer ?
#
loop_
_entity_poly.entity_id
_entity_poly.type
_entity_poly.pdbx_seq_one_letter_code
_entity_poly.pdbx_strand_id
1 'polypeptide(L)'
;MGAGMSGISCALSLYESFDVHVYEKSRGVGGRLCAKTLNDRLFHFGAQFCKAQSSSLQNFLLENDAINFIGSSFDCEANDCVDTKNYFVGKRGMHALLKNYDQILNIKFNHRAVKVDEKNKLVHFESGKSESYDIIISSMPLPQAQKIYESKIEHDSKFSPCIAVGMTLNGTIDNQHNAYKNIDKDVAYLGSSHFYNDENKTTWVLQFSPNFSLKMLNEPDKLLQTKAGNAVKGIINGDYNIAHAGIFRWKYALCSRSNIKNEFTHVSKDAYAIGDWNISPRIESAYNSGKALGKFLAEIKV
;
A
#
# COMPACT_ATOMS: atom_id res chain seq x y z
N MET A 1 -9.69 3.45 -12.22
CA MET A 1 -10.24 2.54 -11.19
C MET A 1 -9.20 2.24 -10.11
N GLY A 2 -9.44 2.69 -8.89
CA GLY A 2 -8.58 2.54 -7.71
C GLY A 2 -7.96 3.87 -7.28
N ALA A 3 -8.14 4.25 -6.02
CA ALA A 3 -7.61 5.49 -5.43
C ALA A 3 -6.38 5.22 -4.54
N GLY A 4 -5.51 4.30 -4.96
CA GLY A 4 -4.19 4.10 -4.36
C GLY A 4 -3.16 5.09 -4.91
N MET A 5 -1.90 5.00 -4.46
CA MET A 5 -0.82 5.90 -4.88
C MET A 5 -0.69 6.04 -6.41
N SER A 6 -0.73 4.94 -7.16
CA SER A 6 -0.66 4.97 -8.62
C SER A 6 -1.84 5.69 -9.25
N GLY A 7 -3.06 5.42 -8.78
CA GLY A 7 -4.28 6.06 -9.29
C GLY A 7 -4.30 7.56 -9.02
N ILE A 8 -3.92 7.98 -7.81
CA ILE A 8 -3.83 9.40 -7.45
C ILE A 8 -2.72 10.10 -8.26
N SER A 9 -1.53 9.49 -8.35
CA SER A 9 -0.41 10.04 -9.15
C SER A 9 -0.79 10.23 -10.63
N CYS A 10 -1.48 9.25 -11.22
CA CYS A 10 -1.97 9.33 -12.60
C CYS A 10 -3.03 10.42 -12.77
N ALA A 11 -4.03 10.46 -11.88
CA ALA A 11 -5.10 11.44 -11.93
C ALA A 11 -4.56 12.88 -11.79
N LEU A 12 -3.60 13.11 -10.88
CA LEU A 12 -2.93 14.42 -10.73
C LEU A 12 -2.09 14.81 -11.94
N SER A 13 -1.64 13.86 -12.74
CA SER A 13 -0.92 14.16 -13.98
C SER A 13 -1.87 14.51 -15.15
N LEU A 14 -3.18 14.28 -14.99
CA LEU A 14 -4.17 14.39 -16.07
C LEU A 14 -5.28 15.40 -15.80
N TYR A 15 -5.58 15.74 -14.55
CA TYR A 15 -6.80 16.48 -14.16
C TYR A 15 -6.94 17.89 -14.76
N GLU A 16 -5.83 18.51 -15.22
CA GLU A 16 -5.87 19.82 -15.89
C GLU A 16 -6.20 19.72 -17.39
N SER A 17 -5.97 18.56 -18.00
CA SER A 17 -6.13 18.33 -19.44
C SER A 17 -7.27 17.38 -19.79
N PHE A 18 -7.79 16.64 -18.80
CA PHE A 18 -8.82 15.63 -18.96
C PHE A 18 -9.89 15.74 -17.88
N ASP A 19 -11.12 15.35 -18.20
CA ASP A 19 -12.16 15.09 -17.19
C ASP A 19 -11.91 13.73 -16.53
N VAL A 20 -11.25 13.74 -15.37
CA VAL A 20 -10.76 12.52 -14.70
C VAL A 20 -11.73 12.08 -13.59
N HIS A 21 -12.31 10.89 -13.77
CA HIS A 21 -13.11 10.22 -12.74
C HIS A 21 -12.34 9.06 -12.08
N VAL A 22 -12.18 9.10 -10.75
CA VAL A 22 -11.52 8.03 -9.98
C VAL A 22 -12.55 7.23 -9.20
N TYR A 23 -12.71 5.96 -9.53
CA TYR A 23 -13.61 5.05 -8.80
C TYR A 23 -12.85 4.18 -7.79
N GLU A 24 -13.26 4.20 -6.52
CA GLU A 24 -12.69 3.38 -5.45
C GLU A 24 -13.78 2.53 -4.78
N LYS A 25 -13.54 1.22 -4.71
CA LYS A 25 -14.48 0.27 -4.09
C LYS A 25 -14.60 0.45 -2.57
N SER A 26 -13.60 1.05 -1.94
CA SER A 26 -13.49 1.24 -0.49
C SER A 26 -14.09 2.60 -0.08
N ARG A 27 -14.22 2.82 1.23
CA ARG A 27 -14.75 4.08 1.80
C ARG A 27 -13.77 5.26 1.77
N GLY A 28 -12.59 5.10 1.19
CA GLY A 28 -11.53 6.11 1.21
C GLY A 28 -10.32 5.72 0.38
N VAL A 29 -9.41 6.67 0.23
CA VAL A 29 -8.17 6.55 -0.57
C VAL A 29 -7.08 5.73 0.11
N GLY A 30 -6.01 5.45 -0.64
CA GLY A 30 -4.74 4.93 -0.13
C GLY A 30 -4.52 3.44 -0.38
N GLY A 31 -5.57 2.63 -0.50
CA GLY A 31 -5.45 1.19 -0.75
C GLY A 31 -4.49 0.52 0.25
N ARG A 32 -3.33 0.04 -0.23
CA ARG A 32 -2.29 -0.59 0.59
C ARG A 32 -1.50 0.36 1.50
N LEU A 33 -1.76 1.67 1.45
CA LEU A 33 -1.30 2.64 2.44
C LEU A 33 -2.18 2.69 3.70
N CYS A 34 -3.14 1.77 3.83
CA CYS A 34 -4.14 1.77 4.89
C CYS A 34 -3.50 1.77 6.28
N ALA A 35 -3.99 2.69 7.11
CA ALA A 35 -3.88 2.62 8.56
C ALA A 35 -5.28 2.47 9.16
N LYS A 36 -5.39 1.82 10.31
CA LYS A 36 -6.65 1.63 11.03
C LYS A 36 -6.50 1.97 12.49
N THR A 37 -7.55 2.56 13.06
CA THR A 37 -7.67 2.73 14.50
C THR A 37 -8.28 1.48 15.12
N LEU A 38 -7.65 0.96 16.17
CA LEU A 38 -8.15 -0.12 17.01
C LEU A 38 -7.94 0.30 18.46
N ASN A 39 -9.00 0.27 19.28
CA ASN A 39 -8.96 0.72 20.68
C ASN A 39 -8.25 2.07 20.85
N ASP A 40 -8.69 3.06 20.06
CA ASP A 40 -8.18 4.43 20.05
C ASP A 40 -6.68 4.59 19.70
N ARG A 41 -6.07 3.54 19.14
CA ARG A 41 -4.69 3.56 18.66
C ARG A 41 -4.64 3.35 17.16
N LEU A 42 -3.86 4.20 16.48
CA LEU A 42 -3.61 4.08 15.04
C LEU A 42 -2.54 3.03 14.78
N PHE A 43 -2.79 2.17 13.80
CA PHE A 43 -1.82 1.18 13.30
C PHE A 43 -1.71 1.32 11.79
N HIS A 44 -0.48 1.45 11.28
CA HIS A 44 -0.23 1.28 9.85
C HIS A 44 -0.32 -0.23 9.57
N PHE A 45 -1.36 -0.75 8.91
CA PHE A 45 -1.47 -2.19 8.65
C PHE A 45 -0.92 -2.60 7.29
N GLY A 46 -0.88 -1.65 6.36
CA GLY A 46 -0.27 -1.83 5.05
C GLY A 46 1.19 -1.38 5.05
N ALA A 47 1.56 -0.55 4.08
CA ALA A 47 2.89 0.05 4.06
C ALA A 47 3.16 0.86 5.34
N GLN A 48 4.29 0.56 5.98
CA GLN A 48 4.71 1.18 7.25
C GLN A 48 5.31 2.57 7.02
N PHE A 49 6.13 2.67 5.98
CA PHE A 49 6.85 3.87 5.55
C PHE A 49 7.04 3.83 4.02
N CYS A 50 7.48 4.94 3.45
CA CYS A 50 7.90 5.06 2.06
C CYS A 50 9.39 5.36 1.99
N LYS A 51 10.18 4.46 1.39
CA LYS A 51 11.54 4.82 0.95
C LYS A 51 11.43 5.56 -0.37
N ALA A 52 11.73 6.85 -0.39
CA ALA A 52 11.66 7.69 -1.60
C ALA A 52 13.07 8.07 -2.08
N GLN A 53 13.42 7.68 -3.31
CA GLN A 53 14.74 7.97 -3.90
C GLN A 53 14.71 9.18 -4.82
N SER A 54 13.58 9.39 -5.52
CA SER A 54 13.40 10.50 -6.45
C SER A 54 12.98 11.79 -5.73
N SER A 55 13.52 12.92 -6.16
CA SER A 55 13.11 14.25 -5.68
C SER A 55 11.63 14.51 -5.91
N SER A 56 11.09 14.03 -7.05
CA SER A 56 9.66 14.16 -7.35
C SER A 56 8.77 13.53 -6.28
N LEU A 57 9.09 12.31 -5.82
CA LEU A 57 8.30 11.66 -4.79
C LEU A 57 8.55 12.28 -3.42
N GLN A 58 9.79 12.66 -3.11
CA GLN A 58 10.12 13.33 -1.85
C GLN A 58 9.31 14.62 -1.69
N ASN A 59 9.29 15.47 -2.73
CA ASN A 59 8.50 16.69 -2.75
C ASN A 59 7.01 16.39 -2.56
N PHE A 60 6.46 15.44 -3.33
CA PHE A 60 5.06 15.03 -3.19
C PHE A 60 4.72 14.58 -1.76
N LEU A 61 5.60 13.81 -1.11
CA LEU A 61 5.37 13.34 0.26
C LEU A 61 5.43 14.50 1.26
N LEU A 62 6.41 15.39 1.14
CA LEU A 62 6.59 16.54 2.03
C LEU A 62 5.46 17.56 1.90
N GLU A 63 5.00 17.84 0.68
CA GLU A 63 3.82 18.70 0.40
C GLU A 63 2.53 18.14 1.01
N ASN A 64 2.49 16.83 1.29
CA ASN A 64 1.35 16.14 1.90
C ASN A 64 1.60 15.77 3.38
N ASP A 65 2.41 16.56 4.09
CA ASP A 65 2.70 16.43 5.53
C ASP A 65 3.39 15.11 5.94
N ALA A 66 4.15 14.48 5.03
CA ALA A 66 5.02 13.39 5.45
C ALA A 66 6.16 13.93 6.32
N ILE A 67 6.51 13.16 7.35
CA ILE A 67 7.68 13.40 8.19
C ILE A 67 8.74 12.35 7.91
N ASN A 68 9.97 12.63 8.31
CA ASN A 68 11.02 11.61 8.33
C ASN A 68 10.71 10.54 9.38
N PHE A 69 11.10 9.31 9.08
CA PHE A 69 11.06 8.20 10.02
C PHE A 69 11.88 8.55 11.27
N ILE A 70 11.25 8.45 12.44
CA ILE A 70 11.89 8.76 13.72
C ILE A 70 12.64 7.52 14.23
N GLY A 71 13.88 7.72 14.65
CA GLY A 71 14.75 6.66 15.16
C GLY A 71 15.33 5.77 14.07
N SER A 72 15.74 4.56 14.47
CA SER A 72 16.46 3.62 13.60
C SER A 72 15.63 2.38 13.28
N SER A 73 15.99 1.74 12.17
CA SER A 73 15.55 0.39 11.81
C SER A 73 16.75 -0.54 11.82
N PHE A 74 16.58 -1.79 12.27
CA PHE A 74 17.62 -2.81 12.29
C PHE A 74 17.33 -3.93 11.30
N ASP A 75 18.35 -4.42 10.61
CA ASP A 75 18.29 -5.59 9.75
C ASP A 75 18.86 -6.79 10.52
N CYS A 76 17.99 -7.70 10.95
CA CYS A 76 18.38 -8.85 11.76
C CYS A 76 19.24 -9.85 10.99
N GLU A 77 19.08 -9.94 9.67
CA GLU A 77 19.86 -10.83 8.82
C GLU A 77 21.26 -10.26 8.56
N ALA A 78 21.35 -8.96 8.26
CA ALA A 78 22.63 -8.28 8.07
C ALA A 78 23.35 -7.93 9.39
N ASN A 79 22.63 -8.00 10.52
CA ASN A 79 23.07 -7.57 11.84
C ASN A 79 23.59 -6.12 11.85
N ASP A 80 22.85 -5.21 11.22
CA ASP A 80 23.25 -3.81 11.05
C ASP A 80 22.06 -2.83 11.07
N CYS A 81 22.35 -1.58 11.42
CA CYS A 81 21.40 -0.48 11.32
C CYS A 81 21.15 -0.09 9.86
N VAL A 82 19.89 0.18 9.54
CA VAL A 82 19.46 0.63 8.22
C VAL A 82 19.44 2.15 8.19
N ASP A 83 20.03 2.73 7.15
CA ASP A 83 19.90 4.17 6.86
C ASP A 83 18.43 4.53 6.54
N THR A 84 17.81 5.27 7.46
CA THR A 84 16.42 5.72 7.38
C THR A 84 16.26 7.15 6.85
N LYS A 85 17.33 7.83 6.39
CA LYS A 85 17.27 9.24 5.97
C LYS A 85 16.25 9.54 4.86
N ASN A 86 15.96 8.54 4.03
CA ASN A 86 15.03 8.64 2.91
C ASN A 86 13.70 7.92 3.21
N TYR A 87 13.40 7.64 4.47
CA TYR A 87 12.17 6.98 4.89
C TYR A 87 11.19 8.04 5.37
N PHE A 88 10.04 8.10 4.69
CA PHE A 88 8.98 9.06 4.94
C PHE A 88 7.75 8.35 5.48
N VAL A 89 7.06 8.97 6.43
CA VAL A 89 5.89 8.42 7.09
C VAL A 89 4.79 9.47 7.25
N GLY A 90 3.53 9.05 7.13
CA GLY A 90 2.39 9.91 7.44
C GLY A 90 2.00 9.76 8.92
N LYS A 91 2.07 10.84 9.71
CA LYS A 91 1.74 10.83 11.15
C LYS A 91 0.32 10.34 11.45
N ARG A 92 -0.62 10.57 10.53
CA ARG A 92 -2.04 10.17 10.60
C ARG A 92 -2.36 8.93 9.75
N GLY A 93 -1.35 8.14 9.39
CA GLY A 93 -1.46 7.03 8.45
C GLY A 93 -0.86 7.36 7.10
N MET A 94 -0.22 6.37 6.46
CA MET A 94 0.33 6.54 5.09
C MET A 94 -0.74 6.97 4.07
N HIS A 95 -1.96 6.44 4.19
CA HIS A 95 -3.09 6.85 3.35
C HIS A 95 -3.52 8.32 3.54
N ALA A 96 -3.19 8.96 4.67
CA ALA A 96 -3.52 10.36 4.92
C ALA A 96 -2.78 11.30 3.97
N LEU A 97 -1.61 10.88 3.48
CA LEU A 97 -0.81 11.60 2.48
C LEU A 97 -1.55 11.76 1.14
N LEU A 98 -2.68 11.05 0.93
CA LEU A 98 -3.48 11.15 -0.29
C LEU A 98 -4.87 11.76 -0.05
N LYS A 99 -5.25 12.06 1.20
CA LYS A 99 -6.64 12.42 1.54
C LYS A 99 -7.07 13.77 0.98
N ASN A 100 -6.16 14.74 0.92
CA ASN A 100 -6.50 16.10 0.48
C ASN A 100 -6.91 16.13 -1.01
N TYR A 101 -6.51 15.12 -1.80
CA TYR A 101 -6.86 15.05 -3.21
C TYR A 101 -8.32 14.70 -3.50
N ASP A 102 -9.11 14.29 -2.50
CA ASP A 102 -10.57 14.17 -2.64
C ASP A 102 -11.25 15.53 -2.85
N GLN A 103 -10.58 16.63 -2.51
CA GLN A 103 -11.07 18.00 -2.73
C GLN A 103 -10.74 18.53 -4.14
N ILE A 104 -9.82 17.86 -4.84
CA ILE A 104 -9.27 18.31 -6.13
C ILE A 104 -9.73 17.38 -7.26
N LEU A 105 -9.75 16.07 -7.00
CA LEU A 105 -10.10 15.04 -7.98
C LEU A 105 -11.55 14.60 -7.79
N ASN A 106 -12.23 14.23 -8.88
CA ASN A 106 -13.54 13.60 -8.82
C ASN A 106 -13.42 12.13 -8.40
N ILE A 107 -13.36 11.88 -7.08
CA ILE A 107 -13.24 10.53 -6.51
C ILE A 107 -14.61 10.03 -6.03
N LYS A 108 -15.03 8.88 -6.58
CA LYS A 108 -16.27 8.17 -6.20
C LYS A 108 -15.93 6.94 -5.36
N PHE A 109 -16.17 7.03 -4.05
CA PHE A 109 -16.00 5.92 -3.10
C PHE A 109 -17.18 4.95 -3.10
N ASN A 110 -16.99 3.75 -2.53
CA ASN A 110 -17.98 2.67 -2.53
C ASN A 110 -18.46 2.27 -3.93
N HIS A 111 -17.62 2.48 -4.96
CA HIS A 111 -17.92 2.12 -6.34
C HIS A 111 -16.97 1.02 -6.81
N ARG A 112 -17.47 -0.22 -6.79
CA ARG A 112 -16.72 -1.37 -7.24
C ARG A 112 -16.98 -1.64 -8.72
N ALA A 113 -15.96 -1.46 -9.55
CA ALA A 113 -15.97 -1.96 -10.92
C ALA A 113 -15.92 -3.50 -10.92
N VAL A 114 -16.76 -4.13 -11.73
CA VAL A 114 -16.89 -5.60 -11.83
C VAL A 114 -16.63 -6.12 -13.25
N LYS A 115 -16.75 -5.27 -14.27
CA LYS A 115 -16.44 -5.60 -15.66
C LYS A 115 -16.04 -4.34 -16.43
N VAL A 116 -15.12 -4.49 -17.38
CA VAL A 116 -14.74 -3.49 -18.38
C VAL A 116 -15.03 -4.06 -19.76
N ASP A 117 -15.91 -3.39 -20.50
CA ASP A 117 -16.15 -3.65 -21.93
C ASP A 117 -15.33 -2.64 -22.72
N GLU A 118 -14.15 -3.07 -23.17
CA GLU A 118 -13.18 -2.20 -23.83
C GLU A 118 -13.65 -1.76 -25.22
N LYS A 119 -14.44 -2.61 -25.90
CA LYS A 119 -14.95 -2.31 -27.24
C LYS A 119 -15.96 -1.17 -27.20
N ASN A 120 -16.85 -1.19 -26.21
CA ASN A 120 -17.88 -0.17 -26.02
C ASN A 120 -17.45 0.93 -25.05
N LYS A 121 -16.22 0.86 -24.52
CA LYS A 121 -15.65 1.83 -23.58
C LYS A 121 -16.46 2.00 -22.29
N LEU A 122 -17.05 0.91 -21.81
CA LEU A 122 -17.91 0.90 -20.63
C LEU A 122 -17.24 0.26 -19.42
N VAL A 123 -17.44 0.86 -18.25
CA VAL A 123 -17.14 0.26 -16.95
C VAL A 123 -18.46 -0.07 -16.26
N HIS A 124 -18.65 -1.35 -15.93
CA HIS A 124 -19.80 -1.83 -15.18
C HIS A 124 -19.47 -1.92 -13.69
N PHE A 125 -20.39 -1.47 -12.86
CA PHE A 125 -20.26 -1.44 -11.40
C PHE A 125 -21.17 -2.46 -10.71
N GLU A 126 -20.75 -2.92 -9.53
CA GLU A 126 -21.51 -3.85 -8.67
C GLU A 126 -22.92 -3.33 -8.32
N SER A 127 -23.12 -2.02 -8.36
CA SER A 127 -24.43 -1.38 -8.17
C SER A 127 -25.41 -1.56 -9.33
N GLY A 128 -24.98 -2.16 -10.45
CA GLY A 128 -25.75 -2.26 -11.70
C GLY A 128 -25.61 -1.04 -12.61
N LYS A 129 -24.96 0.04 -12.16
CA LYS A 129 -24.65 1.21 -13.00
C LYS A 129 -23.55 0.87 -14.00
N SER A 130 -23.57 1.55 -15.14
CA SER A 130 -22.50 1.51 -16.15
C SER A 130 -22.19 2.94 -16.60
N GLU A 131 -20.92 3.21 -16.85
CA GLU A 131 -20.43 4.55 -17.21
C GLU A 131 -19.44 4.42 -18.37
N SER A 132 -19.45 5.37 -19.31
CA SER A 132 -18.60 5.38 -20.51
C SER A 132 -17.41 6.33 -20.34
N TYR A 133 -16.25 5.97 -20.89
CA TYR A 133 -15.02 6.77 -20.81
C TYR A 133 -14.17 6.66 -22.07
N ASP A 134 -13.60 7.76 -22.56
CA ASP A 134 -12.70 7.70 -23.72
C ASP A 134 -11.47 6.84 -23.48
N ILE A 135 -10.96 6.85 -22.25
CA ILE A 135 -9.79 6.10 -21.78
C ILE A 135 -10.11 5.41 -20.45
N ILE A 136 -9.81 4.12 -20.33
CA ILE A 136 -10.06 3.33 -19.11
C ILE A 136 -8.75 2.88 -18.48
N ILE A 137 -8.48 3.37 -17.26
CA ILE A 137 -7.24 3.08 -16.53
C ILE A 137 -7.53 2.23 -15.29
N SER A 138 -6.87 1.09 -15.15
CA SER A 138 -6.86 0.29 -13.92
C SER A 138 -5.65 0.61 -13.05
N SER A 139 -5.88 0.96 -11.79
CA SER A 139 -4.85 1.09 -10.75
C SER A 139 -4.95 -0.05 -9.72
N MET A 140 -5.63 -1.14 -10.07
CA MET A 140 -5.86 -2.26 -9.17
C MET A 140 -4.62 -3.19 -9.13
N PRO A 141 -4.44 -4.00 -8.07
CA PRO A 141 -3.56 -5.16 -8.15
C PRO A 141 -3.85 -6.01 -9.38
N LEU A 142 -2.81 -6.49 -10.07
CA LEU A 142 -2.93 -7.24 -11.33
C LEU A 142 -4.00 -8.36 -11.30
N PRO A 143 -4.09 -9.24 -10.26
CA PRO A 143 -5.10 -10.29 -10.23
C PRO A 143 -6.54 -9.79 -10.10
N GLN A 144 -6.75 -8.53 -9.70
CA GLN A 144 -8.06 -7.90 -9.69
C GLN A 144 -8.38 -7.28 -11.05
N ALA A 145 -7.39 -6.63 -11.69
CA ALA A 145 -7.56 -6.10 -13.04
C ALA A 145 -7.85 -7.22 -14.06
N GLN A 146 -7.09 -8.32 -14.03
CA GLN A 146 -7.27 -9.48 -14.91
C GLN A 146 -8.65 -10.14 -14.80
N LYS A 147 -9.40 -9.90 -13.72
CA LYS A 147 -10.76 -10.47 -13.54
C LYS A 147 -11.85 -9.64 -14.20
N ILE A 148 -11.62 -8.36 -14.44
CA ILE A 148 -12.66 -7.45 -14.90
C ILE A 148 -12.46 -7.02 -16.35
N TYR A 149 -11.24 -7.08 -16.88
CA TYR A 149 -10.96 -6.81 -18.28
C TYR A 149 -11.28 -8.03 -19.16
N GLU A 150 -11.81 -7.78 -20.36
CA GLU A 150 -12.04 -8.82 -21.36
C GLU A 150 -10.73 -9.22 -22.05
N SER A 151 -9.88 -8.25 -22.38
CA SER A 151 -8.54 -8.51 -22.92
C SER A 151 -7.63 -9.09 -21.84
N LYS A 152 -6.81 -10.06 -22.24
CA LYS A 152 -5.81 -10.66 -21.38
C LYS A 152 -4.70 -9.65 -21.10
N ILE A 153 -4.55 -9.26 -19.83
CA ILE A 153 -3.41 -8.46 -19.36
C ILE A 153 -2.21 -9.41 -19.20
N GLU A 154 -1.35 -9.46 -20.22
CA GLU A 154 -0.09 -10.22 -20.22
C GLU A 154 0.96 -9.50 -19.37
N HIS A 155 1.27 -10.05 -18.19
CA HIS A 155 2.32 -9.53 -17.33
C HIS A 155 2.93 -10.63 -16.46
N ASP A 156 4.22 -10.50 -16.14
CA ASP A 156 4.98 -11.49 -15.36
C ASP A 156 4.83 -11.37 -13.83
N SER A 157 4.06 -10.40 -13.34
CA SER A 157 4.04 -10.04 -11.93
C SER A 157 3.21 -11.03 -11.13
N LYS A 158 3.78 -11.55 -10.05
CA LYS A 158 3.10 -12.47 -9.11
C LYS A 158 2.80 -11.73 -7.82
N PHE A 159 1.65 -12.00 -7.23
CA PHE A 159 1.25 -11.40 -5.95
C PHE A 159 1.32 -12.41 -4.81
N SER A 160 1.87 -11.97 -3.69
CA SER A 160 1.88 -12.72 -2.45
C SER A 160 1.03 -12.05 -1.37
N PRO A 161 0.43 -12.84 -0.46
CA PRO A 161 -0.30 -12.30 0.67
C PRO A 161 0.64 -11.80 1.77
N CYS A 162 0.11 -10.97 2.67
CA CYS A 162 0.76 -10.60 3.91
C CYS A 162 -0.28 -10.51 5.02
N ILE A 163 0.00 -11.14 6.15
CA ILE A 163 -0.79 -10.99 7.38
C ILE A 163 -0.04 -10.02 8.29
N ALA A 164 -0.72 -8.95 8.68
CA ALA A 164 -0.22 -7.94 9.61
C ALA A 164 -0.97 -8.05 10.94
N VAL A 165 -0.24 -7.96 12.05
CA VAL A 165 -0.77 -7.99 13.42
C VAL A 165 -0.36 -6.73 14.16
N GLY A 166 -1.33 -5.88 14.45
CA GLY A 166 -1.15 -4.66 15.25
C GLY A 166 -1.37 -5.00 16.71
N MET A 167 -0.42 -4.66 17.57
CA MET A 167 -0.41 -5.02 18.99
C MET A 167 -0.20 -3.79 19.86
N THR A 168 -0.89 -3.71 20.99
CA THR A 168 -0.61 -2.75 22.07
C THR A 168 0.08 -3.48 23.20
N LEU A 169 1.30 -3.06 23.53
CA LEU A 169 2.09 -3.57 24.64
C LEU A 169 1.89 -2.64 25.83
N ASN A 170 1.47 -3.19 26.98
CA ASN A 170 1.34 -2.45 28.23
C ASN A 170 2.39 -2.94 29.23
N GLY A 171 3.16 -2.01 29.77
CA GLY A 171 4.24 -2.29 30.71
C GLY A 171 5.52 -1.53 30.35
N THR A 172 6.64 -2.03 30.84
CA THR A 172 7.96 -1.47 30.54
C THR A 172 8.51 -2.13 29.29
N ILE A 173 8.69 -1.35 28.23
CA ILE A 173 9.20 -1.80 26.93
C ILE A 173 10.62 -1.29 26.80
N ASP A 174 11.55 -2.21 26.54
CA ASP A 174 12.94 -1.89 26.21
C ASP A 174 13.24 -2.34 24.77
N ASN A 175 13.28 -1.36 23.87
CA ASN A 175 13.60 -1.57 22.46
C ASN A 175 14.72 -0.63 22.03
N GLN A 176 15.73 -1.19 21.35
CA GLN A 176 16.87 -0.43 20.84
C GLN A 176 16.56 0.30 19.53
N HIS A 177 15.62 -0.25 18.75
CA HIS A 177 15.26 0.26 17.43
C HIS A 177 13.75 0.40 17.30
N ASN A 178 13.32 1.30 16.43
CA ASN A 178 11.89 1.53 16.17
C ASN A 178 11.34 0.60 15.10
N ALA A 179 12.20 -0.12 14.39
CA ALA A 179 11.79 -1.15 13.46
C ALA A 179 12.85 -2.24 13.31
N TYR A 180 12.40 -3.42 12.93
CA TYR A 180 13.22 -4.60 12.67
C TYR A 180 12.74 -5.23 11.37
N LYS A 181 13.66 -5.60 10.48
CA LYS A 181 13.37 -6.29 9.22
C LYS A 181 14.23 -7.54 9.07
N ASN A 182 13.81 -8.43 8.18
CA ASN A 182 14.46 -9.72 7.94
C ASN A 182 14.66 -10.50 9.25
N ILE A 183 13.63 -10.52 10.10
CA ILE A 183 13.69 -11.07 11.45
C ILE A 183 13.93 -12.59 11.39
N ASP A 184 13.06 -13.32 10.71
CA ASP A 184 13.20 -14.75 10.47
C ASP A 184 12.37 -15.21 9.26
N LYS A 185 12.30 -16.53 9.03
CA LYS A 185 11.56 -17.13 7.90
C LYS A 185 10.04 -16.87 7.93
N ASP A 186 9.47 -16.68 9.12
CA ASP A 186 8.04 -16.55 9.35
C ASP A 186 7.66 -15.07 9.55
N VAL A 187 8.54 -14.26 10.14
CA VAL A 187 8.34 -12.83 10.42
C VAL A 187 9.28 -11.98 9.57
N ALA A 188 8.69 -11.16 8.69
CA ALA A 188 9.46 -10.30 7.80
C ALA A 188 9.81 -8.95 8.42
N TYR A 189 8.91 -8.40 9.24
CA TYR A 189 9.04 -7.05 9.76
C TYR A 189 8.31 -6.85 11.09
N LEU A 190 8.84 -5.99 11.94
CA LEU A 190 8.20 -5.48 13.16
C LEU A 190 8.49 -3.98 13.28
N GLY A 191 7.45 -3.15 13.34
CA GLY A 191 7.60 -1.69 13.43
C GLY A 191 6.85 -1.09 14.61
N SER A 192 7.49 -0.19 15.34
CA SER A 192 6.91 0.60 16.42
C SER A 192 6.22 1.84 15.88
N SER A 193 5.10 2.22 16.48
CA SER A 193 4.44 3.48 16.11
C SER A 193 5.25 4.72 16.49
N HIS A 194 6.30 4.55 17.28
CA HIS A 194 7.24 5.60 17.64
C HIS A 194 7.89 6.23 16.41
N PHE A 195 8.09 5.47 15.32
CA PHE A 195 8.72 6.03 14.11
C PHE A 195 7.86 7.08 13.38
N TYR A 196 6.56 7.16 13.67
CA TYR A 196 5.64 8.17 13.10
C TYR A 196 4.89 8.99 14.14
N ASN A 197 5.02 8.64 15.43
CA ASN A 197 4.47 9.38 16.55
C ASN A 197 5.39 9.23 17.76
N ASP A 198 6.20 10.26 18.03
CA ASP A 198 7.21 10.26 19.10
C ASP A 198 6.62 9.98 20.50
N GLU A 199 5.35 10.32 20.73
CA GLU A 199 4.68 10.09 22.00
C GLU A 199 4.21 8.63 22.19
N ASN A 200 4.15 7.83 21.12
CA ASN A 200 3.60 6.49 21.16
C ASN A 200 4.68 5.40 21.05
N LYS A 201 5.07 4.84 22.20
CA LYS A 201 6.04 3.74 22.30
C LYS A 201 5.40 2.36 22.47
N THR A 202 4.07 2.31 22.58
CA THR A 202 3.33 1.13 23.05
C THR A 202 2.76 0.27 21.93
N THR A 203 2.60 0.83 20.72
CA THR A 203 1.92 0.11 19.64
C THR A 203 2.87 -0.32 18.54
N TRP A 204 2.75 -1.60 18.16
CA TRP A 204 3.66 -2.27 17.24
C TRP A 204 2.88 -2.98 16.15
N VAL A 205 3.45 -3.08 14.95
CA VAL A 205 2.87 -3.83 13.84
C VAL A 205 3.89 -4.86 13.38
N LEU A 206 3.52 -6.13 13.52
CA LEU A 206 4.26 -7.26 12.97
C LEU A 206 3.68 -7.62 11.60
N GLN A 207 4.55 -7.84 10.61
CA GLN A 207 4.18 -8.39 9.31
C GLN A 207 4.85 -9.73 9.10
N PHE A 208 4.04 -10.76 8.92
CA PHE A 208 4.53 -12.09 8.57
C PHE A 208 5.07 -12.12 7.14
N SER A 209 6.01 -13.04 6.90
CA SER A 209 6.58 -13.29 5.59
C SER A 209 5.51 -13.75 4.59
N PRO A 210 5.73 -13.55 3.28
CA PRO A 210 4.83 -14.03 2.23
C PRO A 210 4.48 -15.52 2.35
N ASN A 211 5.48 -16.35 2.60
CA ASN A 211 5.33 -17.81 2.69
C ASN A 211 4.51 -18.21 3.91
N PHE A 212 4.77 -17.59 5.06
CA PHE A 212 4.01 -17.84 6.28
C PHE A 212 2.56 -17.36 6.15
N SER A 213 2.37 -16.15 5.61
CA SER A 213 1.06 -15.55 5.35
C SER A 213 0.20 -16.41 4.43
N LEU A 214 0.80 -17.03 3.41
CA LEU A 214 0.10 -17.94 2.51
C LEU A 214 -0.43 -19.19 3.23
N LYS A 215 0.41 -19.81 4.08
CA LYS A 215 0.04 -20.99 4.86
C LYS A 215 -1.06 -20.71 5.88
N MET A 216 -1.06 -19.50 6.45
CA MET A 216 -1.91 -19.14 7.58
C MET A 216 -3.15 -18.31 7.19
N LEU A 217 -3.42 -18.14 5.90
CA LEU A 217 -4.44 -17.18 5.43
C LEU A 217 -5.84 -17.45 5.99
N ASN A 218 -6.19 -18.73 6.15
CA ASN A 218 -7.49 -19.18 6.64
C ASN A 218 -7.47 -19.59 8.12
N GLU A 219 -6.34 -19.42 8.80
CA GLU A 219 -6.21 -19.80 10.20
C GLU A 219 -6.91 -18.79 11.12
N PRO A 220 -7.41 -19.22 12.30
CA PRO A 220 -8.08 -18.34 13.25
C PRO A 220 -7.19 -17.21 13.77
N ASP A 221 -7.81 -16.06 14.04
CA ASP A 221 -7.13 -14.87 14.56
C ASP A 221 -6.33 -15.15 15.84
N LYS A 222 -6.89 -15.96 16.76
CA LYS A 222 -6.22 -16.32 18.02
C LYS A 222 -4.87 -17.00 17.81
N LEU A 223 -4.75 -17.87 16.80
CA LEU A 223 -3.48 -18.54 16.50
C LEU A 223 -2.43 -17.55 15.99
N LEU A 224 -2.83 -16.64 15.10
CA LEU A 224 -1.98 -15.59 14.57
C LEU A 224 -1.52 -14.61 15.66
N GLN A 225 -2.41 -14.25 16.58
CA GLN A 225 -2.10 -13.41 17.75
C GLN A 225 -1.06 -14.09 18.65
N THR A 226 -1.23 -15.37 18.98
CA THR A 226 -0.25 -16.12 19.79
C THR A 226 1.12 -16.17 19.10
N LYS A 227 1.16 -16.44 17.80
CA LYS A 227 2.42 -16.50 17.05
C LYS A 227 3.12 -15.15 16.96
N ALA A 228 2.36 -14.08 16.68
CA ALA A 228 2.91 -12.72 16.66
C ALA A 228 3.42 -12.31 18.04
N GLY A 229 2.69 -12.64 19.11
CA GLY A 229 3.11 -12.34 20.48
C GLY A 229 4.39 -13.06 20.89
N ASN A 230 4.55 -14.32 20.49
CA ASN A 230 5.79 -15.07 20.73
C ASN A 230 6.98 -14.45 19.96
N ALA A 231 6.77 -14.03 18.71
CA ALA A 231 7.80 -13.37 17.92
C ALA A 231 8.24 -12.03 18.53
N VAL A 232 7.29 -11.20 18.98
CA VAL A 232 7.59 -9.92 19.64
C VAL A 232 8.41 -10.13 20.91
N LYS A 233 8.07 -11.13 21.73
CA LYS A 233 8.84 -11.47 22.95
C LYS A 233 10.28 -11.91 22.67
N GLY A 234 10.58 -12.39 21.46
CA GLY A 234 11.93 -12.72 21.04
C GLY A 234 12.77 -11.51 20.58
N ILE A 235 12.15 -10.34 20.41
CA ILE A 235 12.79 -9.13 19.85
C ILE A 235 12.78 -7.97 20.84
N ILE A 236 11.67 -7.81 21.56
CA ILE A 236 11.42 -6.68 22.45
C ILE A 236 11.55 -7.16 23.90
N ASN A 237 12.50 -6.56 24.62
CA ASN A 237 12.78 -6.87 26.01
C ASN A 237 11.85 -6.06 26.94
N GLY A 238 11.81 -6.48 28.20
CA GLY A 238 11.08 -5.78 29.26
C GLY A 238 9.94 -6.60 29.87
N ASP A 239 9.25 -5.98 30.83
CA ASP A 239 8.10 -6.55 31.53
C ASP A 239 6.81 -5.90 30.99
N TYR A 240 6.20 -6.58 30.01
CA TYR A 240 4.98 -6.13 29.36
C TYR A 240 4.05 -7.29 29.02
N ASN A 241 2.77 -6.97 28.86
CA ASN A 241 1.79 -7.87 28.25
C ASN A 241 1.24 -7.28 26.94
N ILE A 242 0.62 -8.12 26.11
CA ILE A 242 -0.08 -7.69 24.90
C ILE A 242 -1.54 -7.48 25.29
N ALA A 243 -1.94 -6.23 25.50
CA ALA A 243 -3.28 -5.87 25.94
C ALA A 243 -4.31 -6.06 24.82
N HIS A 244 -3.93 -5.73 23.59
CA HIS A 244 -4.79 -5.82 22.42
C HIS A 244 -4.00 -6.25 21.19
N ALA A 245 -4.64 -7.04 20.33
CA ALA A 245 -4.09 -7.45 19.05
C ALA A 245 -5.17 -7.49 17.96
N GLY A 246 -4.94 -6.79 16.85
CA GLY A 246 -5.81 -6.80 15.67
C GLY A 246 -5.09 -7.33 14.44
N ILE A 247 -5.83 -8.02 13.57
CA ILE A 247 -5.27 -8.68 12.39
C ILE A 247 -5.80 -8.02 11.12
N PHE A 248 -4.91 -7.88 10.15
CA PHE A 248 -5.26 -7.52 8.79
C PHE A 248 -4.65 -8.50 7.78
N ARG A 249 -5.49 -9.06 6.90
CA ARG A 249 -5.07 -10.01 5.85
C ARG A 249 -5.06 -9.32 4.49
N TRP A 250 -3.87 -9.05 3.97
CA TRP A 250 -3.68 -8.56 2.61
C TRP A 250 -3.57 -9.75 1.65
N LYS A 251 -4.60 -10.01 0.84
CA LYS A 251 -4.56 -11.08 -0.18
C LYS A 251 -3.56 -10.80 -1.31
N TYR A 252 -3.42 -9.53 -1.68
CA TYR A 252 -2.56 -9.04 -2.76
C TYR A 252 -1.64 -7.96 -2.21
N ALA A 253 -0.72 -8.33 -1.31
CA ALA A 253 0.10 -7.39 -0.55
C ALA A 253 1.29 -6.89 -1.37
N LEU A 254 2.11 -7.84 -1.82
CA LEU A 254 3.41 -7.60 -2.45
C LEU A 254 3.40 -8.23 -3.83
N CYS A 255 3.80 -7.48 -4.83
CA CYS A 255 4.08 -8.00 -6.16
C CYS A 255 5.55 -8.44 -6.28
N SER A 256 5.87 -9.29 -7.24
CA SER A 256 7.26 -9.48 -7.66
C SER A 256 7.78 -8.23 -8.38
N ARG A 257 9.10 -8.07 -8.45
CA ARG A 257 9.71 -7.14 -9.40
C ARG A 257 9.34 -7.58 -10.82
N SER A 258 8.95 -6.62 -11.65
CA SER A 258 8.68 -6.85 -13.06
C SER A 258 9.99 -6.97 -13.83
N ASN A 259 10.06 -7.91 -14.77
CA ASN A 259 11.14 -7.96 -15.77
C ASN A 259 10.75 -7.20 -17.05
N ILE A 260 9.49 -6.80 -17.18
CA ILE A 260 9.01 -5.97 -18.29
C ILE A 260 9.54 -4.55 -18.04
N LYS A 261 10.28 -4.00 -19.01
CA LYS A 261 10.89 -2.66 -18.92
C LYS A 261 9.90 -1.54 -19.26
N ASN A 262 8.67 -1.62 -18.76
CA ASN A 262 7.64 -0.60 -18.95
C ASN A 262 7.08 -0.19 -17.59
N GLU A 263 6.86 1.11 -17.38
CA GLU A 263 6.34 1.64 -16.11
C GLU A 263 4.81 1.51 -16.02
N PHE A 264 4.13 1.22 -17.12
CA PHE A 264 2.69 0.93 -17.20
C PHE A 264 2.42 -0.12 -18.28
N THR A 265 1.24 -0.73 -18.21
CA THR A 265 0.80 -1.77 -19.15
C THR A 265 -0.26 -1.23 -20.10
N HIS A 266 -0.06 -1.44 -21.40
CA HIS A 266 -1.08 -1.26 -22.44
C HIS A 266 -1.97 -2.51 -22.45
N VAL A 267 -3.28 -2.35 -22.28
CA VAL A 267 -4.22 -3.48 -22.25
C VAL A 267 -4.92 -3.62 -23.59
N SER A 268 -5.43 -2.51 -24.11
CA SER A 268 -5.98 -2.37 -25.46
C SER A 268 -5.87 -0.91 -25.90
N LYS A 269 -6.38 -0.56 -27.09
CA LYS A 269 -6.20 0.76 -27.74
C LYS A 269 -6.34 1.94 -26.75
N ASP A 270 -7.45 1.98 -26.02
CA ASP A 270 -7.80 3.07 -25.11
C ASP A 270 -7.88 2.59 -23.64
N ALA A 271 -7.18 1.50 -23.31
CA ALA A 271 -7.22 0.92 -21.99
C ALA A 271 -5.84 0.55 -21.45
N TYR A 272 -5.61 0.91 -20.19
CA TYR A 272 -4.29 0.85 -19.57
C TYR A 272 -4.37 0.31 -18.15
N ALA A 273 -3.23 -0.17 -17.64
CA ALA A 273 -3.10 -0.59 -16.27
C ALA A 273 -1.80 -0.08 -15.63
N ILE A 274 -1.92 0.48 -14.44
CA ILE A 274 -0.86 1.08 -13.63
C ILE A 274 -0.84 0.45 -12.24
N GLY A 275 0.30 0.58 -11.56
CA GLY A 275 0.50 0.03 -10.23
C GLY A 275 1.96 -0.31 -9.99
N ASP A 276 2.27 -0.52 -8.71
CA ASP A 276 3.59 -0.99 -8.26
C ASP A 276 4.09 -2.22 -9.03
N TRP A 277 3.17 -3.12 -9.42
CA TRP A 277 3.46 -4.36 -10.13
C TRP A 277 4.05 -4.20 -11.52
N ASN A 278 3.97 -3.02 -12.14
CA ASN A 278 4.70 -2.74 -13.38
C ASN A 278 6.21 -2.56 -13.14
N ILE A 279 6.64 -2.32 -11.89
CA ILE A 279 8.03 -1.99 -11.56
C ILE A 279 8.54 -2.87 -10.41
N SER A 280 8.09 -2.61 -9.17
CA SER A 280 8.53 -3.32 -7.97
C SER A 280 7.58 -3.09 -6.79
N PRO A 281 7.59 -3.91 -5.72
CA PRO A 281 6.65 -3.78 -4.60
C PRO A 281 6.98 -2.60 -3.67
N ARG A 282 6.91 -1.37 -4.18
CA ARG A 282 7.22 -0.13 -3.45
C ARG A 282 6.16 0.94 -3.73
N ILE A 283 5.97 1.84 -2.77
CA ILE A 283 5.13 3.04 -2.94
C ILE A 283 5.65 3.88 -4.11
N GLU A 284 6.97 4.07 -4.19
CA GLU A 284 7.61 4.82 -5.29
C GLU A 284 7.32 4.21 -6.66
N SER A 285 7.33 2.89 -6.76
CA SER A 285 6.94 2.19 -7.99
C SER A 285 5.48 2.46 -8.39
N ALA A 286 4.55 2.47 -7.42
CA ALA A 286 3.17 2.85 -7.72
C ALA A 286 3.07 4.32 -8.19
N TYR A 287 3.73 5.24 -7.49
CA TYR A 287 3.76 6.66 -7.85
C TYR A 287 4.30 6.87 -9.27
N ASN A 288 5.45 6.27 -9.58
CA ASN A 288 6.10 6.38 -10.90
C ASN A 288 5.24 5.76 -12.00
N SER A 289 4.65 4.57 -11.76
CA SER A 289 3.77 3.92 -12.74
C SER A 289 2.59 4.80 -13.13
N GLY A 290 1.94 5.44 -12.15
CA GLY A 290 0.84 6.38 -12.42
C GLY A 290 1.29 7.64 -13.17
N LYS A 291 2.41 8.23 -12.73
CA LYS A 291 2.97 9.44 -13.34
C LYS A 291 3.40 9.21 -14.78
N ALA A 292 4.02 8.07 -15.07
CA ALA A 292 4.48 7.70 -16.40
C ALA A 292 3.33 7.63 -17.41
N LEU A 293 2.24 6.94 -17.05
CA LEU A 293 1.06 6.88 -17.91
C LEU A 293 0.40 8.27 -18.07
N GLY A 294 0.28 9.02 -16.97
CA GLY A 294 -0.32 10.35 -17.02
C GLY A 294 0.43 11.29 -17.97
N LYS A 295 1.77 11.31 -17.88
CA LYS A 295 2.62 12.07 -18.80
C LYS A 295 2.45 11.62 -20.26
N PHE A 296 2.46 10.31 -20.51
CA PHE A 296 2.28 9.75 -21.85
C PHE A 296 0.96 10.20 -22.51
N LEU A 297 -0.15 10.14 -21.78
CA LEU A 297 -1.46 10.55 -22.30
C LEU A 297 -1.56 12.07 -22.50
N ALA A 298 -0.98 12.86 -21.59
CA ALA A 298 -0.95 14.32 -21.73
C ALA A 298 -0.15 14.79 -22.96
N GLU A 299 0.92 14.07 -23.33
CA GLU A 299 1.75 14.38 -24.50
C GLU A 299 1.08 14.03 -25.82
N ILE A 300 0.24 12.99 -25.86
CA ILE A 300 -0.38 12.51 -27.10
C ILE A 300 -1.49 13.42 -27.60
N LYS A 301 -2.01 14.36 -26.79
CA LYS A 301 -3.15 15.24 -27.11
C LYS A 301 -4.25 14.48 -27.88
N VAL A 302 -4.99 13.64 -27.14
CA VAL A 302 -6.22 13.02 -27.66
C VAL A 302 -7.24 14.09 -28.01
#